data_AF-A0A765ERN5-F1
#
_entry.id   AF-A0A765ERN5-F1
#
_cell.length_a   1.000
_cell.length_b   1.000
_cell.length_c   1.000
_cell.angle_alpha   90.00
_cell.angle_beta   90.00
_cell.angle_gamma   90.00
#
_symmetry.space_group_name_H-M   'P 1'
#
loop_
_entity.id
_entity.type
_entity.pdbx_description
1 polymer ?
#
loop_
_entity_poly.entity_id
_entity_poly.type
_entity_poly.pdbx_seq_one_letter_code
_entity_poly.pdbx_strand_id
1 'polypeptide(L)' 'MAPSASEVSVVRALIPLTDIQLANRLDVDERTIRKWKSGETRMVFTTWCCLCWLAGLGMLLEEPA' A
#
# COMPACT_ATOMS: atom_id res chain seq x y z
N MET A 1 13.22 -6.40 0.09
CA MET A 1 12.73 -6.67 -1.28
C MET A 1 11.59 -5.70 -1.56
N ALA A 2 11.54 -5.06 -2.73
CA ALA A 2 10.43 -4.15 -3.06
C ALA A 2 9.27 -4.95 -3.68
N PRO A 3 7.99 -4.61 -3.37
CA PRO A 3 6.85 -5.35 -3.90
C PRO A 3 6.72 -5.16 -5.41
N SER A 4 6.21 -6.17 -6.10
CA SER A 4 5.81 -6.11 -7.49
C SER A 4 4.51 -5.32 -7.67
N ALA A 5 4.28 -4.80 -8.87
CA ALA A 5 3.04 -4.08 -9.20
C ALA A 5 1.76 -4.93 -9.03
N SER A 6 1.89 -6.25 -9.24
CA SER A 6 0.81 -7.22 -8.99
C SER A 6 0.47 -7.29 -7.51
N GLU A 7 1.47 -7.47 -6.64
CA GLU A 7 1.27 -7.50 -5.18
C GLU A 7 0.68 -6.18 -4.68
N VAL A 8 1.16 -5.06 -5.20
CA VAL A 8 0.59 -3.74 -4.91
C VAL A 8 -0.89 -3.66 -5.29
N SER A 9 -1.25 -4.14 -6.47
CA SER A 9 -2.64 -4.10 -6.95
C SER A 9 -3.56 -4.98 -6.10
N VAL A 10 -3.09 -6.15 -5.68
CA VAL A 10 -3.82 -7.05 -4.78
C VAL A 10 -4.04 -6.42 -3.42
N VAL A 11 -2.98 -5.95 -2.75
CA VAL A 11 -3.08 -5.32 -1.43
C VAL A 11 -3.95 -4.06 -1.49
N ARG A 12 -3.80 -3.27 -2.56
CA ARG A 12 -4.61 -2.07 -2.78
C ARG A 12 -6.11 -2.36 -2.84
N ALA A 13 -6.51 -3.47 -3.47
CA ALA A 13 -7.90 -3.87 -3.62
C ALA A 13 -8.55 -4.29 -2.29
N LEU A 14 -7.75 -4.67 -1.29
CA LEU A 14 -8.24 -5.00 0.06
C LEU A 14 -8.52 -3.74 0.91
N ILE A 15 -7.97 -2.59 0.54
CA ILE A 15 -8.15 -1.34 1.27
C ILE A 15 -9.47 -0.69 0.83
N PRO A 16 -10.44 -0.45 1.74
CA PRO A 16 -11.76 0.11 1.42
C PRO A 16 -11.71 1.63 1.23
N LEU A 17 -10.73 2.12 0.48
CA LEU A 17 -10.54 3.53 0.13
C LEU A 17 -10.45 3.66 -1.39
N THR A 18 -10.89 4.78 -1.96
CA THR A 18 -10.59 5.17 -3.36
C THR A 18 -9.14 5.63 -3.52
N ASP A 19 -8.62 5.69 -4.75
CA ASP A 19 -7.22 6.05 -4.98
C ASP A 19 -6.90 7.46 -4.47
N ILE A 20 -7.85 8.39 -4.60
CA ILE A 20 -7.75 9.75 -4.06
C ILE A 20 -7.71 9.74 -2.54
N GLN A 21 -8.59 8.98 -1.89
CA GLN A 21 -8.61 8.89 -0.42
C GLN A 21 -7.32 8.26 0.13
N LEU A 22 -6.82 7.23 -0.54
CA LEU A 22 -5.55 6.60 -0.17
C LEU A 22 -4.37 7.55 -0.38
N ALA A 23 -4.34 8.27 -1.50
CA ALA A 23 -3.33 9.26 -1.80
C ALA A 23 -3.29 10.36 -0.72
N ASN A 24 -4.46 10.92 -0.37
CA ASN A 24 -4.59 11.90 0.71
C ASN A 24 -4.12 11.35 2.07
N ARG A 25 -4.40 10.08 2.37
CA ARG A 25 -4.00 9.46 3.64
C ARG A 25 -2.50 9.17 3.73
N LEU A 26 -1.85 8.93 2.59
CA LEU A 26 -0.41 8.69 2.49
C LEU A 26 0.39 9.97 2.19
N ASP A 27 -0.27 11.11 2.06
CA ASP A 27 0.31 12.40 1.63
C ASP A 27 1.11 12.28 0.33
N VAL A 28 0.52 11.60 -0.66
CA VAL A 28 1.09 11.45 -2.01
C VAL A 28 0.09 11.91 -3.07
N ASP A 29 0.58 12.21 -4.26
CA ASP A 29 -0.28 12.49 -5.41
C ASP A 29 -1.01 11.20 -5.87
N GLU A 30 -2.28 11.32 -6.28
CA GLU A 30 -3.06 10.20 -6.83
C GLU A 30 -2.38 9.50 -8.02
N ARG A 31 -1.63 10.26 -8.83
CA ARG A 31 -0.80 9.73 -9.92
C ARG A 31 0.25 8.76 -9.40
N THR A 32 0.77 8.96 -8.20
CA THR A 32 1.74 8.07 -7.55
C THR A 32 1.11 6.71 -7.28
N ILE A 33 -0.14 6.67 -6.80
CA ILE A 33 -0.90 5.42 -6.61
C ILE A 33 -1.06 4.68 -7.95
N ARG A 34 -1.43 5.40 -9.02
CA ARG A 34 -1.54 4.82 -10.37
C ARG A 34 -0.21 4.22 -10.85
N LYS A 35 0.91 4.92 -10.65
CA LYS A 35 2.26 4.48 -11.02
C LYS A 35 2.72 3.25 -10.26
N TRP A 36 2.33 3.10 -8.99
CA TRP A 36 2.63 1.90 -8.22
C TRP A 36 1.87 0.67 -8.76
N LYS A 37 0.60 0.83 -9.14
CA LYS A 37 -0.20 -0.24 -9.74
C LYS A 37 0.29 -0.66 -11.12
N SER A 38 0.81 0.27 -11.92
CA SER A 38 1.38 -0.03 -13.24
C SER A 38 2.83 -0.52 -13.19
N GLY A 39 3.52 -0.36 -12.05
CA GLY A 39 4.94 -0.66 -11.91
C GLY A 39 5.87 0.39 -12.54
N GLU A 40 5.32 1.51 -13.04
CA GLU A 40 6.11 2.63 -13.60
C GLU A 40 7.04 3.26 -12.56
N THR A 41 6.69 3.16 -11.27
CA THR A 41 7.54 3.62 -10.18
C THR A 41 7.60 2.57 -9.08
N ARG A 42 8.82 2.29 -8.61
CA ARG A 42 9.03 1.42 -7.46
C ARG A 42 8.53 2.07 -6.18
N MET A 43 7.78 1.30 -5.41
CA MET A 43 7.36 1.68 -4.07
C MET A 43 8.49 1.48 -3.06
N VAL A 44 8.66 2.41 -2.14
CA VAL A 44 9.59 2.25 -1.02
C VAL A 44 8.99 1.29 0.02
N PHE A 45 9.87 0.56 0.72
CA PHE A 45 9.45 -0.50 1.64
C PHE A 45 8.56 0.00 2.79
N THR A 46 8.80 1.21 3.31
CA THR A 46 7.99 1.81 4.38
C THR A 46 6.55 2.05 3.93
N THR A 47 6.35 2.57 2.72
CA THR A 47 5.03 2.75 2.11
C THR A 47 4.32 1.41 1.90
N TRP A 48 5.06 0.37 1.51
CA TRP A 48 4.51 -0.97 1.41
C TRP A 48 3.96 -1.49 2.74
N CYS A 49 4.72 -1.32 3.83
CA CYS A 49 4.25 -1.67 5.17
C CYS A 49 2.97 -0.92 5.55
N CYS A 50 2.87 0.37 5.22
CA CYS A 50 1.65 1.16 5.45
C CYS A 50 0.46 0.60 4.66
N LEU A 51 0.64 0.19 3.41
CA LEU A 51 -0.43 -0.42 2.61
C LEU A 51 -0.88 -1.76 3.20
N CYS A 52 0.05 -2.63 3.58
CA CYS A 52 -0.29 -3.89 4.24
C CYS A 52 -1.06 -3.65 5.55
N TRP A 53 -0.65 -2.68 6.36
CA TRP A 53 -1.38 -2.30 7.57
C TRP A 53 -2.80 -1.81 7.26
N LEU A 54 -2.96 -0.91 6.29
CA LEU A 54 -4.28 -0.39 5.88
C LEU A 54 -5.18 -1.47 5.27
N ALA A 55 -4.60 -2.49 4.65
CA ALA A 55 -5.30 -3.65 4.12
C ALA A 55 -5.70 -4.66 5.19
N GLY A 56 -5.36 -4.42 6.46
CA GLY A 56 -5.58 -5.38 7.55
C GLY A 56 -4.64 -6.60 7.48
N LEU A 57 -3.57 -6.52 6.69
CA LEU A 57 -2.53 -7.55 6.56
C LEU A 57 -1.36 -7.33 7.53
N GLY A 58 -1.52 -6.42 8.50
CA GLY A 58 -0.48 -6.13 9.49
C GLY A 58 0.01 -7.40 10.20
N MET A 59 1.31 -7.47 10.51
CA MET A 59 1.83 -8.51 11.39
C MET A 59 1.16 -8.37 12.77
N LEU A 60 0.49 -9.43 13.23
CA LEU A 60 0.25 -9.67 14.64
C LEU A 60 1.62 -9.74 15.33
N LEU A 61 2.13 -8.60 15.80
CA LEU A 61 2.92 -8.61 17.03
C LEU A 61 1.90 -8.57 18.16
N GLU A 62 1.23 -9.70 18.42
CA GLU A 62 0.70 -9.92 19.76
C GLU A 62 1.90 -10.06 20.67
N GLU A 63 2.11 -9.09 21.56
CA GLU A 63 2.93 -9.34 22.74
C GLU A 63 2.26 -10.52 23.50
N PRO A 64 3.01 -11.57 23.84
CA PRO A 64 2.45 -12.61 24.70
C PRO A 64 2.16 -11.98 26.07
N ALA A 65 0.87 -11.97 26.43
CA ALA A 65 0.39 -11.66 27.78
C ALA A 65 0.67 -12.80 28.76
#